data_AF-A0A1Y1Y6Q8-F1
#
_entry.id   AF-A0A1Y1Y6Q8-F1
#
_cell.length_a   1.000
_cell.length_b   1.000
_cell.length_c   1.000
_cell.angle_alpha   90.00
_cell.angle_beta   90.00
_cell.angle_gamma   90.00
#
_symmetry.space_group_name_H-M   'P 1'
#
loop_
_entity.id
_entity.type
_entity.pdbx_description
1 polymer ?
#
loop_
_entity_poly.entity_id
_entity_poly.type
_entity_poly.pdbx_seq_one_letter_code
_entity_poly.pdbx_strand_id
1 'polypeptide(L)'
;MKKVIDISSSSVLDFKAELLKHEESFRKERAQGKNAPAASRIQSKKLPAWAKPNKGVEQRSAKDKLEQEAEKPSLDASRKALERKAKLYEKLKRTNLDDMNEKDIEEMLVDFERKQWEQADESDLSEKEKETDDPWVEYIDEFGRTRLLRQSEVPKERSPSPQYEDGLPTMMSADMRRELERERWEAEARAEIAAGPAHYDDAHEIRTKGVGYYRFSTNEEERRAQLLELKNLRNETEQVRALHKNIKDKRKEQLEARKELLRLKRQKRNHKMPEETLSNAEPTIRVSTQTENQAPIDMTSHQLDDAINSFLANMRQRIGK
;
A
#
# COMPACT_ATOMS: atom_id res chain seq x y z
N MET A 1 -29.06 -24.85 -56.67
CA MET A 1 -29.07 -23.47 -57.22
C MET A 1 -29.81 -22.57 -56.24
N LYS A 2 -29.17 -21.52 -55.72
CA LYS A 2 -29.81 -20.58 -54.79
C LYS A 2 -30.59 -19.54 -55.60
N LYS A 3 -31.87 -19.32 -55.28
CA LYS A 3 -32.66 -18.26 -55.89
C LYS A 3 -32.17 -16.92 -55.35
N VAL A 4 -31.56 -16.11 -56.20
CA VAL A 4 -31.23 -14.72 -55.89
C VAL A 4 -32.53 -13.92 -56.09
N ILE A 5 -32.99 -13.26 -55.02
CA ILE A 5 -34.15 -12.38 -55.07
C ILE A 5 -33.59 -10.97 -55.23
N ASP A 6 -33.79 -10.36 -56.39
CA ASP A 6 -33.43 -8.95 -56.62
C ASP A 6 -34.48 -8.08 -55.93
N ILE A 7 -34.07 -7.43 -54.84
CA ILE A 7 -34.94 -6.57 -54.03
C ILE A 7 -34.73 -5.13 -54.50
N SER A 8 -35.78 -4.46 -54.96
CA SER A 8 -35.71 -3.04 -55.31
C SER A 8 -35.64 -2.17 -54.06
N SER A 9 -35.02 -0.98 -54.18
CA SER A 9 -34.94 -0.01 -53.07
C SER A 9 -36.32 0.43 -52.58
N SER A 10 -37.33 0.48 -53.46
CA SER A 10 -38.72 0.77 -53.10
C SER A 10 -39.32 -0.32 -52.20
N SER A 11 -39.08 -1.60 -52.49
CA SER A 11 -39.58 -2.70 -51.64
C SER A 11 -38.98 -2.69 -50.23
N VAL A 12 -37.72 -2.24 -50.07
CA VAL A 12 -37.11 -2.07 -48.74
C VAL A 12 -37.77 -0.92 -47.97
N LEU A 13 -38.10 0.17 -48.65
CA LEU A 13 -38.77 1.32 -48.04
C LEU A 13 -40.22 0.98 -47.66
N ASP A 14 -40.94 0.26 -48.51
CA ASP A 14 -42.31 -0.20 -48.23
C ASP A 14 -42.33 -1.16 -47.03
N PHE A 15 -41.38 -2.10 -46.97
CA PHE A 15 -41.25 -3.01 -45.82
C PHE A 15 -40.89 -2.26 -44.54
N LYS A 16 -40.00 -1.27 -44.61
CA LYS A 16 -39.67 -0.40 -43.47
C LYS A 16 -40.88 0.41 -43.01
N ALA A 17 -41.69 0.90 -43.93
CA ALA A 17 -42.92 1.61 -43.63
C ALA A 17 -43.95 0.69 -42.96
N GLU A 18 -44.12 -0.55 -43.44
CA GLU A 18 -44.97 -1.54 -42.80
C GLU A 18 -44.49 -1.92 -41.40
N LEU A 19 -43.18 -2.11 -41.21
CA LEU A 19 -42.60 -2.37 -39.88
C LEU A 19 -42.85 -1.23 -38.90
N LEU A 20 -42.65 0.02 -39.34
CA LEU A 20 -42.94 1.18 -38.50
C LEU A 20 -44.43 1.31 -38.18
N LYS A 21 -45.30 1.06 -39.16
CA LYS A 21 -46.76 1.04 -38.95
C LYS A 21 -47.17 -0.03 -37.94
N HIS A 22 -46.55 -1.22 -38.00
CA HIS A 22 -46.76 -2.30 -37.03
C HIS A 22 -46.17 -1.96 -35.65
N GLU A 23 -45.03 -1.30 -35.58
CA GLU A 23 -44.45 -0.85 -34.31
C GLU A 23 -45.33 0.20 -33.64
N GLU A 24 -45.84 1.16 -34.41
CA GLU A 24 -46.78 2.17 -33.90
C GLU A 24 -48.11 1.56 -33.48
N SER A 25 -48.67 0.62 -34.25
CA SER A 25 -49.90 -0.08 -33.84
C SER A 25 -49.66 -0.89 -32.56
N PHE A 26 -48.51 -1.56 -32.45
CA PHE A 26 -48.13 -2.29 -31.24
C PHE A 26 -47.93 -1.37 -30.03
N ARG A 27 -47.30 -0.21 -30.21
CA ARG A 27 -47.16 0.82 -29.16
C ARG A 27 -48.53 1.37 -28.72
N LYS A 28 -49.43 1.62 -29.67
CA LYS A 28 -50.80 2.08 -29.39
C LYS A 28 -51.61 1.00 -28.68
N GLU A 29 -51.54 -0.26 -29.11
CA GLU A 29 -52.20 -1.39 -28.43
C GLU A 29 -51.64 -1.64 -27.03
N ARG A 30 -50.32 -1.49 -26.85
CA ARG A 30 -49.66 -1.58 -25.54
C ARG A 30 -50.08 -0.45 -24.61
N ALA A 31 -50.22 0.77 -25.12
CA ALA A 31 -50.75 1.91 -24.37
C ALA A 31 -52.24 1.75 -24.05
N GLN A 32 -53.03 1.13 -24.93
CA GLN A 32 -54.45 0.80 -24.72
C GLN A 32 -54.66 -0.46 -23.86
N GLY A 33 -53.59 -1.15 -23.45
CA GLY A 33 -53.64 -2.31 -22.55
C GLY A 33 -54.24 -3.59 -23.13
N LYS A 34 -54.61 -3.63 -24.42
CA LYS A 34 -55.30 -4.77 -25.04
C LYS A 34 -54.42 -6.01 -25.25
N ASN A 35 -53.10 -5.82 -25.27
CA ASN A 35 -52.07 -6.87 -25.37
C ASN A 35 -51.03 -6.79 -24.25
N ALA A 36 -51.43 -6.29 -23.06
CA ALA A 36 -50.59 -6.46 -21.88
C ALA A 36 -50.65 -7.95 -21.48
N PRO A 37 -49.53 -8.71 -21.46
CA PRO A 37 -49.53 -9.97 -20.73
C PRO A 37 -49.99 -9.62 -19.32
N ALA A 38 -51.04 -10.30 -18.83
CA ALA A 38 -51.62 -10.09 -17.51
C ALA A 38 -50.47 -9.84 -16.54
N ALA A 39 -50.43 -8.63 -15.97
CA ALA A 39 -49.29 -8.16 -15.21
C ALA A 39 -49.10 -9.05 -13.99
N SER A 40 -48.39 -10.17 -14.16
CA SER A 40 -47.78 -10.90 -13.08
C SER A 40 -46.75 -9.93 -12.53
N ARG A 41 -47.13 -9.22 -11.46
CA ARG A 41 -46.30 -8.43 -10.57
C ARG A 41 -44.82 -8.77 -10.77
N ILE A 42 -44.16 -8.04 -11.67
CA ILE A 42 -42.74 -8.26 -11.95
C ILE A 42 -42.04 -7.77 -10.70
N GLN A 43 -41.81 -8.69 -9.77
CA GLN A 43 -40.81 -8.53 -8.73
C GLN A 43 -39.55 -8.11 -9.47
N SER A 44 -39.10 -6.87 -9.27
CA SER A 44 -37.86 -6.38 -9.85
C SER A 44 -36.79 -7.43 -9.53
N LYS A 45 -36.31 -8.13 -10.57
CA LYS A 45 -35.32 -9.17 -10.38
C LYS A 45 -34.10 -8.46 -9.80
N LYS A 46 -33.90 -8.62 -8.49
CA LYS A 46 -32.72 -8.12 -7.79
C LYS A 46 -31.53 -8.62 -8.60
N LEU A 47 -30.66 -7.70 -9.02
CA LEU A 47 -29.45 -8.06 -9.76
C LEU A 47 -28.73 -9.19 -9.02
N PRO A 48 -28.19 -10.19 -9.74
CA PRO A 48 -27.51 -11.31 -9.14
C PRO A 48 -26.35 -10.82 -8.27
N ALA A 49 -25.99 -11.58 -7.23
CA ALA A 49 -25.05 -11.13 -6.20
C ALA A 49 -23.69 -10.65 -6.74
N TRP A 50 -23.24 -11.20 -7.87
CA TRP A 50 -22.00 -10.81 -8.56
C TRP A 50 -22.12 -9.50 -9.37
N ALA A 51 -23.33 -9.09 -9.72
CA ALA A 51 -23.59 -7.84 -10.43
C ALA A 51 -23.83 -6.65 -9.47
N LYS A 52 -23.84 -6.90 -8.15
CA LYS A 52 -23.93 -5.84 -7.15
C LYS A 52 -22.54 -5.26 -6.91
N PRO A 53 -22.32 -3.95 -7.09
CA PRO A 53 -21.03 -3.35 -6.77
C PRO A 53 -20.75 -3.45 -5.27
N ASN A 54 -19.48 -3.56 -4.92
CA ASN A 54 -19.07 -3.58 -3.51
C ASN A 54 -19.45 -2.26 -2.83
N LYS A 55 -19.85 -2.34 -1.56
CA LYS A 55 -20.25 -1.17 -0.76
C LYS A 55 -19.13 -0.11 -0.78
N GLY A 56 -19.47 1.10 -1.20
CA GLY A 56 -18.56 2.25 -1.22
C GLY A 56 -17.66 2.36 -2.46
N VAL A 57 -17.77 1.48 -3.46
CA VAL A 57 -17.02 1.63 -4.72
C VAL A 57 -17.44 2.88 -5.48
N GLU A 58 -18.73 3.16 -5.57
CA GLU A 58 -19.24 4.37 -6.24
C GLU A 58 -18.74 5.63 -5.54
N GLN A 59 -18.74 5.65 -4.20
CA GLN A 59 -18.25 6.78 -3.41
C GLN A 59 -16.74 7.02 -3.59
N ARG A 60 -15.93 5.95 -3.62
CA ARG A 60 -14.50 6.06 -3.96
C ARG A 60 -14.31 6.56 -5.39
N SER A 61 -15.02 5.99 -6.36
CA SER A 61 -14.92 6.42 -7.76
C SER A 61 -15.36 7.88 -7.97
N ALA A 62 -16.34 8.36 -7.21
CA ALA A 62 -16.78 9.75 -7.25
C ALA A 62 -15.72 10.67 -6.65
N LYS A 63 -15.09 10.25 -5.54
CA LYS A 63 -13.98 10.99 -4.93
C LYS A 63 -12.78 11.08 -5.87
N ASP A 64 -12.38 9.96 -6.48
CA ASP A 64 -11.25 9.91 -7.42
C ASP A 64 -11.51 10.81 -8.64
N LYS A 65 -12.76 10.85 -9.14
CA LYS A 65 -13.16 11.76 -10.24
C LYS A 65 -13.07 13.23 -9.83
N LEU A 66 -13.51 13.59 -8.62
CA LEU A 66 -13.43 14.96 -8.12
C LEU A 66 -11.97 15.40 -7.91
N GLU A 67 -11.11 14.49 -7.45
CA GLU A 67 -9.68 14.74 -7.29
C GLU A 67 -9.01 14.96 -8.66
N GLN A 68 -9.31 14.10 -9.65
CA GLN A 68 -8.86 14.31 -11.02
C GLN A 68 -9.35 15.64 -11.61
N GLU A 69 -10.60 16.03 -11.35
CA GLU A 69 -11.15 17.31 -11.80
C GLU A 69 -10.49 18.51 -11.13
N ALA A 70 -10.10 18.39 -9.86
CA ALA A 70 -9.33 19.42 -9.16
C ALA A 70 -7.89 19.55 -9.69
N GLU A 71 -7.29 18.44 -10.17
CA GLU A 71 -5.92 18.43 -10.73
C GLU A 71 -5.85 18.86 -12.20
N LYS A 72 -6.92 18.69 -12.98
CA LYS A 72 -7.02 19.12 -14.39
C LYS A 72 -6.50 20.54 -14.69
N PRO A 73 -6.84 21.60 -13.93
CA PRO A 73 -6.31 22.94 -14.23
C PRO A 73 -4.78 23.04 -14.12
N SER A 74 -4.16 22.27 -13.22
CA SER A 74 -2.69 22.19 -13.09
C SER A 74 -2.06 21.39 -14.25
N LEU A 75 -2.67 20.26 -14.61
CA LEU A 75 -2.26 19.45 -15.75
C LEU A 75 -2.40 20.21 -17.08
N ASP A 76 -3.46 21.00 -17.24
CA ASP A 76 -3.68 21.83 -18.43
C ASP A 76 -2.69 23.00 -18.50
N ALA A 77 -2.34 23.60 -17.36
CA ALA A 77 -1.31 24.65 -17.31
C ALA A 77 0.07 24.11 -17.70
N SER A 78 0.46 22.95 -17.15
CA SER A 78 1.72 22.28 -17.49
C SER A 78 1.75 21.83 -18.96
N ARG A 79 0.64 21.26 -19.47
CA ARG A 79 0.49 20.90 -20.89
C ARG A 79 0.67 22.11 -21.80
N LYS A 80 0.00 23.23 -21.52
CA LYS A 80 0.15 24.47 -22.31
C LYS A 80 1.58 25.01 -22.26
N ALA A 81 2.27 24.89 -21.12
CA ALA A 81 3.68 25.28 -21.02
C ALA A 81 4.58 24.38 -21.85
N LEU A 82 4.35 23.06 -21.84
CA LEU A 82 5.07 22.11 -22.69
C LEU A 82 4.82 22.34 -24.17
N GLU A 83 3.58 22.61 -24.57
CA GLU A 83 3.25 22.95 -25.97
C GLU A 83 3.94 24.24 -26.43
N ARG A 84 4.04 25.26 -25.56
CA ARG A 84 4.82 26.48 -25.85
C ARG A 84 6.30 26.18 -26.02
N LYS A 85 6.88 25.38 -25.12
CA LYS A 85 8.29 24.97 -25.19
C LYS A 85 8.58 24.12 -26.42
N ALA A 86 7.68 23.18 -26.77
CA ALA A 86 7.79 22.35 -27.96
C ALA A 86 7.74 23.20 -29.23
N LYS A 87 6.81 24.15 -29.33
CA LYS A 87 6.75 25.10 -30.46
C LYS A 87 8.00 25.97 -30.55
N LEU A 88 8.55 26.41 -29.43
CA LEU A 88 9.79 27.18 -29.39
C LEU A 88 10.99 26.34 -29.86
N TYR A 89 11.08 25.10 -29.37
CA TYR A 89 12.10 24.14 -29.79
C TYR A 89 12.00 23.82 -31.28
N GLU A 90 10.80 23.60 -31.80
CA GLU A 90 10.56 23.37 -33.23
C GLU A 90 10.92 24.59 -34.09
N LYS A 91 10.73 25.82 -33.58
CA LYS A 91 11.18 27.03 -34.27
C LYS A 91 12.70 27.11 -34.30
N LEU A 92 13.37 26.94 -33.15
CA LEU A 92 14.83 26.90 -33.07
C LEU A 92 15.44 25.79 -33.93
N LYS A 93 14.73 24.66 -34.08
CA LYS A 93 15.13 23.58 -34.96
C LYS A 93 14.87 23.88 -36.44
N ARG A 94 13.96 24.79 -36.80
CA ARG A 94 13.61 25.09 -38.21
C ARG A 94 14.30 26.33 -38.75
N THR A 95 14.54 27.34 -37.92
CA THR A 95 15.30 28.52 -38.30
C THR A 95 16.79 28.19 -38.23
N ASN A 96 17.53 28.43 -39.31
CA ASN A 96 18.98 28.56 -39.19
C ASN A 96 19.26 29.71 -38.21
N LEU A 97 20.26 29.53 -37.34
CA LEU A 97 20.54 30.43 -36.21
C LEU A 97 20.87 31.87 -36.65
N ASP A 98 21.10 32.10 -37.95
CA ASP A 98 21.42 33.38 -38.57
C ASP A 98 20.34 34.48 -38.40
N ASP A 99 19.07 34.11 -38.18
CA ASP A 99 17.95 35.06 -38.03
C ASP A 99 17.68 35.47 -36.56
N MET A 100 18.43 34.94 -35.58
CA MET A 100 18.23 35.18 -34.15
C MET A 100 19.28 36.16 -33.60
N ASN A 101 18.95 36.90 -32.53
CA ASN A 101 19.91 37.85 -31.94
C ASN A 101 21.11 37.10 -31.34
N GLU A 102 22.33 37.60 -31.54
CA GLU A 102 23.59 37.02 -31.00
C GLU A 102 23.53 36.72 -29.49
N LYS A 103 22.84 37.56 -28.71
CA LYS A 103 22.70 37.36 -27.25
C LYS A 103 21.83 36.15 -26.92
N ASP A 104 20.76 35.94 -27.69
CA ASP A 104 19.85 34.80 -27.51
C ASP A 104 20.55 33.49 -27.93
N ILE A 105 21.54 33.58 -28.83
CA ILE A 105 22.38 32.47 -29.27
C ILE A 105 23.44 32.14 -28.21
N GLU A 106 24.12 33.13 -27.62
CA GLU A 106 25.11 32.93 -26.54
C GLU A 106 24.49 32.36 -25.25
N GLU A 107 23.26 32.75 -24.91
CA GLU A 107 22.55 32.19 -23.75
C GLU A 107 22.09 30.74 -23.97
N MET A 108 22.07 30.27 -25.22
CA MET A 108 21.57 28.95 -25.58
C MET A 108 22.67 27.88 -25.45
N LEU A 109 22.66 27.15 -24.32
CA LEU A 109 23.63 26.09 -23.99
C LEU A 109 23.56 24.82 -24.88
N VAL A 110 22.70 24.80 -25.90
CA VAL A 110 22.48 23.63 -26.76
C VAL A 110 22.80 24.01 -28.20
N ASP A 111 23.77 23.33 -28.80
CA ASP A 111 24.16 23.54 -30.21
C ASP A 111 23.14 22.87 -31.13
N PHE A 112 22.16 23.64 -31.61
CA PHE A 112 21.07 23.12 -32.44
C PHE A 112 21.53 22.65 -33.83
N GLU A 113 22.59 23.24 -34.38
CA GLU A 113 23.20 22.82 -35.66
C GLU A 113 23.77 21.39 -35.57
N ARG A 114 24.56 21.12 -34.53
CA ARG A 114 25.10 19.77 -34.30
C ARG A 114 24.00 18.74 -34.05
N LYS A 115 22.96 19.13 -33.32
CA LYS A 115 21.82 18.26 -32.99
C LYS A 115 20.94 17.92 -34.20
N GLN A 116 20.86 18.81 -35.20
CA GLN A 116 20.19 18.51 -36.46
C GLN A 116 20.93 17.44 -37.25
N TRP A 117 22.28 17.48 -37.26
CA TRP A 117 23.11 16.52 -37.99
C TRP A 117 23.08 15.14 -37.35
N GLU A 118 23.25 15.04 -36.02
CA GLU A 118 23.16 13.75 -35.29
C GLU A 118 21.80 13.05 -35.51
N GLN A 119 20.71 13.80 -35.63
CA GLN A 119 19.38 13.22 -35.85
C GLN A 119 19.11 12.83 -37.31
N ALA A 120 19.71 13.53 -38.28
CA ALA A 120 19.68 13.13 -39.68
C ALA A 120 20.44 11.81 -39.88
N ASP A 121 21.60 11.67 -39.23
CA ASP A 121 22.38 10.43 -39.22
C ASP A 121 21.61 9.28 -38.56
N GLU A 122 20.89 9.50 -37.45
CA GLU A 122 20.03 8.45 -36.84
C GLU A 122 18.94 7.92 -37.79
N SER A 123 18.36 8.80 -38.63
CA SER A 123 17.37 8.39 -39.63
C SER A 123 17.98 7.65 -40.82
N ASP A 124 19.19 8.02 -41.25
CA ASP A 124 19.91 7.43 -42.41
C ASP A 124 20.74 6.17 -42.02
N LEU A 125 21.04 6.00 -40.73
CA LEU A 125 21.67 4.80 -40.17
C LEU A 125 20.67 3.66 -39.93
N SER A 126 19.37 3.95 -39.86
CA SER A 126 18.33 2.92 -39.76
C SER A 126 18.15 2.07 -41.03
N GLU A 127 18.72 2.51 -42.16
CA GLU A 127 18.63 1.81 -43.46
C GLU A 127 19.92 1.07 -43.86
N LYS A 128 21.06 1.24 -43.15
CA LYS A 128 22.35 0.64 -43.54
C LYS A 128 22.83 -0.54 -42.69
N GLU A 129 22.15 -0.90 -41.61
CA GLU A 129 22.47 -2.12 -40.86
C GLU A 129 21.57 -3.29 -41.28
N LYS A 130 21.89 -3.89 -42.42
CA LYS A 130 21.52 -5.29 -42.72
C LYS A 130 22.78 -6.05 -43.12
N GLU A 131 22.90 -7.25 -42.55
CA GLU A 131 23.90 -8.31 -42.82
C GLU A 131 25.27 -8.17 -42.14
N THR A 132 25.29 -8.28 -40.82
CA THR A 132 26.30 -9.14 -40.18
C THR A 132 25.59 -10.43 -39.76
N ASP A 133 26.10 -11.58 -40.18
CA ASP A 133 25.59 -12.90 -39.78
C ASP A 133 25.80 -13.07 -38.27
N ASP A 134 24.82 -12.67 -37.47
CA ASP A 134 24.82 -12.81 -36.01
C ASP A 134 24.01 -14.06 -35.61
N PRO A 135 24.67 -15.21 -35.37
CA PRO A 135 24.00 -16.48 -35.14
C PRO A 135 23.35 -16.53 -33.75
N TRP A 136 22.31 -17.34 -33.63
CA TRP A 136 21.65 -17.62 -32.36
C TRP A 136 22.53 -18.54 -31.50
N VAL A 137 22.80 -18.13 -30.26
CA VAL A 137 23.56 -18.91 -29.27
C VAL A 137 22.72 -19.11 -28.01
N GLU A 138 22.82 -20.32 -27.46
CA GLU A 138 22.26 -20.65 -26.14
C GLU A 138 23.13 -20.03 -25.05
N TYR A 139 22.61 -19.00 -24.40
CA TYR A 139 23.23 -18.33 -23.26
C TYR A 139 22.57 -18.78 -21.95
N ILE A 140 23.39 -19.01 -20.93
CA ILE A 140 22.92 -19.33 -19.58
C ILE A 140 22.87 -18.01 -18.81
N ASP A 141 21.65 -17.55 -18.52
CA ASP A 141 21.39 -16.37 -17.69
C ASP A 141 21.97 -16.55 -16.27
N GLU A 142 22.15 -15.44 -15.54
CA GLU A 142 22.68 -15.42 -14.16
C GLU A 142 21.90 -16.32 -13.19
N PHE A 143 20.63 -16.57 -13.52
CA PHE A 143 19.71 -17.45 -12.78
C PHE A 143 19.72 -18.91 -13.26
N GLY A 144 20.67 -19.32 -14.12
CA GLY A 144 20.82 -20.69 -14.61
C GLY A 144 19.78 -21.12 -15.65
N ARG A 145 19.06 -20.18 -16.27
CA ARG A 145 18.06 -20.46 -17.33
C ARG A 145 18.71 -20.34 -18.70
N THR A 146 18.48 -21.31 -19.59
CA THR A 146 18.91 -21.24 -20.99
C THR A 146 18.03 -20.27 -21.77
N ARG A 147 18.62 -19.23 -22.37
CA ARG A 147 17.97 -18.26 -23.26
C ARG A 147 18.69 -18.26 -24.61
N LEU A 148 17.92 -18.22 -25.70
CA LEU A 148 18.48 -18.00 -27.03
C LEU A 148 18.62 -16.49 -27.25
N LEU A 149 19.86 -16.03 -27.38
CA LEU A 149 20.21 -14.64 -27.69
C LEU A 149 21.08 -14.61 -28.95
N ARG A 150 21.15 -13.45 -29.60
CA ARG A 150 22.16 -13.20 -30.64
C ARG A 150 23.55 -13.13 -30.01
N GLN A 151 24.61 -13.54 -30.72
CA GLN A 151 25.97 -13.49 -30.18
C GLN A 151 26.39 -12.10 -29.74
N SER A 152 25.94 -11.04 -30.43
CA SER A 152 26.22 -9.65 -30.03
C SER A 152 25.52 -9.23 -28.74
N GLU A 153 24.37 -9.83 -28.43
CA GLU A 153 23.54 -9.53 -27.27
C GLU A 153 23.92 -10.37 -26.04
N VAL A 154 24.70 -11.44 -26.22
CA VAL A 154 25.21 -12.25 -25.12
C VAL A 154 26.12 -11.38 -24.24
N PRO A 155 25.79 -11.21 -22.94
CA PRO A 155 26.67 -10.52 -22.01
C PRO A 155 28.04 -11.19 -22.00
N LYS A 156 29.03 -10.51 -22.58
CA LYS A 156 30.42 -10.97 -22.51
C LYS A 156 30.89 -10.72 -21.09
N GLU A 157 31.12 -11.80 -20.35
CA GLU A 157 31.79 -11.74 -19.05
C GLU A 157 33.01 -10.84 -19.20
N ARG A 158 32.99 -9.72 -18.48
CA ARG A 158 34.13 -8.80 -18.45
C ARG A 158 35.21 -9.60 -17.76
N SER A 159 36.09 -10.24 -18.55
CA SER A 159 37.27 -10.94 -18.03
C SER A 159 37.83 -10.04 -16.96
N PRO A 160 38.03 -10.50 -15.70
CA PRO A 160 38.52 -9.65 -14.65
C PRO A 160 39.79 -9.01 -15.18
N SER A 161 39.71 -7.74 -15.60
CA SER A 161 40.91 -6.94 -15.80
C SER A 161 41.61 -7.08 -14.46
N PRO A 162 42.90 -7.42 -14.40
CA PRO A 162 43.61 -7.42 -13.13
C PRO A 162 43.28 -6.08 -12.48
N GLN A 163 42.44 -6.13 -11.44
CA GLN A 163 42.03 -4.94 -10.73
C GLN A 163 43.28 -4.57 -9.97
N TYR A 164 44.13 -3.78 -10.63
CA TYR A 164 45.14 -3.02 -9.93
C TYR A 164 44.32 -2.03 -9.10
N GLU A 165 43.94 -2.46 -7.91
CA GLU A 165 43.46 -1.60 -6.84
C GLU A 165 44.47 -0.45 -6.75
N ASP A 166 44.05 0.73 -7.19
CA ASP A 166 44.89 1.91 -7.30
C ASP A 166 45.55 2.19 -5.94
N GLY A 167 46.87 2.04 -5.88
CA GLY A 167 47.68 2.35 -4.69
C GLY A 167 48.26 1.17 -3.91
N LEU A 168 48.02 -0.09 -4.29
CA LEU A 168 48.73 -1.24 -3.68
C LEU A 168 50.05 -1.55 -4.40
N PRO A 169 51.18 -1.70 -3.68
CA PRO A 169 52.46 -2.05 -4.30
C PRO A 169 52.37 -3.35 -5.11
N THR A 170 52.78 -3.28 -6.38
CA THR A 170 52.63 -4.38 -7.35
C THR A 170 53.39 -5.65 -6.94
N MET A 171 54.47 -5.53 -6.18
CA MET A 171 55.32 -6.65 -5.72
C MET A 171 54.85 -7.36 -4.43
N MET A 172 53.66 -7.07 -3.90
CA MET A 172 53.16 -7.85 -2.76
C MET A 172 52.66 -9.24 -3.20
N SER A 173 52.87 -10.26 -2.37
CA SER A 173 52.25 -11.58 -2.58
C SER A 173 50.73 -11.48 -2.38
N ALA A 174 49.98 -12.42 -2.94
CA ALA A 174 48.52 -12.47 -2.78
C ALA A 174 48.11 -12.58 -1.29
N ASP A 175 48.91 -13.29 -0.48
CA ASP A 175 48.64 -13.48 0.95
C ASP A 175 48.85 -12.19 1.74
N MET A 176 49.90 -11.41 1.44
CA MET A 176 50.15 -10.10 2.06
C MET A 176 49.03 -9.10 1.76
N ARG A 177 48.43 -9.14 0.55
CA ARG A 177 47.27 -8.29 0.21
C ARG A 177 46.05 -8.63 1.06
N ARG A 178 45.79 -9.92 1.27
CA ARG A 178 44.67 -10.41 2.09
C ARG A 178 44.84 -10.04 3.56
N GLU A 179 46.07 -10.04 4.06
CA GLU A 179 46.40 -9.60 5.42
C GLU A 179 46.18 -8.10 5.60
N LEU A 180 46.61 -7.26 4.65
CA LEU A 180 46.35 -5.82 4.71
C LEU A 180 44.86 -5.47 4.69
N GLU A 181 44.07 -6.19 3.87
CA GLU A 181 42.62 -6.01 3.84
C GLU A 181 41.98 -6.39 5.18
N ARG A 182 42.44 -7.49 5.79
CA ARG A 182 42.03 -7.87 7.15
C ARG A 182 42.38 -6.80 8.17
N GLU A 183 43.61 -6.28 8.15
CA GLU A 183 44.04 -5.21 9.06
C GLU A 183 43.21 -3.93 8.90
N ARG A 184 42.87 -3.56 7.66
CA ARG A 184 41.96 -2.43 7.39
C ARG A 184 40.58 -2.68 7.99
N TRP A 185 40.00 -3.86 7.77
CA TRP A 185 38.71 -4.21 8.36
C TRP A 185 38.75 -4.28 9.89
N GLU A 186 39.83 -4.79 10.49
CA GLU A 186 40.01 -4.79 11.94
C GLU A 186 40.16 -3.38 12.49
N ALA A 187 40.92 -2.51 11.80
CA ALA A 187 41.11 -1.12 12.19
C ALA A 187 39.80 -0.33 12.07
N GLU A 188 39.04 -0.54 11.00
CA GLU A 188 37.73 0.07 10.77
C GLU A 188 36.72 -0.41 11.81
N ALA A 189 36.63 -1.72 12.08
CA ALA A 189 35.77 -2.26 13.13
C ALA A 189 36.15 -1.71 14.51
N ARG A 190 37.44 -1.57 14.82
CA ARG A 190 37.90 -0.94 16.06
C ARG A 190 37.52 0.54 16.12
N ALA A 191 37.66 1.27 15.01
CA ALA A 191 37.28 2.68 14.92
C ALA A 191 35.77 2.87 15.08
N GLU A 192 34.95 1.99 14.49
CA GLU A 192 33.49 2.02 14.61
C GLU A 192 33.04 1.71 16.05
N ILE A 193 33.65 0.71 16.70
CA ILE A 193 33.41 0.44 18.12
C ILE A 193 33.82 1.65 18.98
N ALA A 194 34.94 2.31 18.66
CA ALA A 194 35.42 3.49 19.38
C ALA A 194 34.55 4.73 19.16
N ALA A 195 33.95 4.89 17.96
CA ALA A 195 33.03 5.97 17.63
C ALA A 195 31.70 5.88 18.43
N GLY A 196 31.42 4.71 19.02
CA GLY A 196 30.27 4.48 19.88
C GLY A 196 29.06 3.92 19.11
N PRO A 197 27.90 3.81 19.77
CA PRO A 197 26.72 3.22 19.15
C PRO A 197 26.24 4.07 17.96
N ALA A 198 26.35 3.53 16.74
CA ALA A 198 25.79 4.15 15.55
C ALA A 198 24.26 4.07 15.61
N HIS A 199 23.62 5.23 15.49
CA HIS A 199 22.18 5.36 15.62
C HIS A 199 21.55 5.78 14.30
N TYR A 200 20.35 5.25 14.05
CA TYR A 200 19.56 5.65 12.90
C TYR A 200 19.25 7.14 12.91
N ASP A 201 19.50 7.80 11.78
CA ASP A 201 19.12 9.18 11.51
C ASP A 201 18.05 9.24 10.43
N ASP A 202 16.92 9.85 10.79
CA ASP A 202 15.72 9.93 9.98
C ASP A 202 15.86 10.91 8.82
N ALA A 203 16.76 11.91 8.90
CA ALA A 203 16.94 12.91 7.85
C ALA A 203 17.25 12.30 6.46
N HIS A 204 17.84 11.09 6.43
CA HIS A 204 18.20 10.38 5.21
C HIS A 204 17.09 9.42 4.71
N GLU A 205 15.98 9.28 5.45
CA GLU A 205 14.90 8.35 5.11
C GLU A 205 13.81 9.02 4.27
N ILE A 206 13.70 8.52 3.03
CA ILE A 206 12.70 8.99 2.05
C ILE A 206 11.33 8.34 2.26
N ARG A 207 11.26 7.23 3.02
CA ARG A 207 9.99 6.50 3.24
C ARG A 207 9.04 7.29 4.16
N THR A 208 7.74 7.08 3.95
CA THR A 208 6.69 7.66 4.78
C THR A 208 6.65 7.00 6.15
N LYS A 209 6.64 7.82 7.20
CA LYS A 209 6.64 7.38 8.59
C LYS A 209 5.20 7.25 9.11
N GLY A 210 4.93 6.23 9.91
CA GLY A 210 3.59 5.93 10.44
C GLY A 210 3.18 6.81 11.64
N VAL A 211 1.93 6.70 12.08
CA VAL A 211 1.29 7.52 13.14
C VAL A 211 1.87 7.25 14.56
N GLY A 212 2.79 6.30 14.70
CA GLY A 212 3.51 6.03 15.95
C GLY A 212 5.00 6.38 15.87
N TYR A 213 5.41 7.15 14.85
CA TYR A 213 6.80 7.52 14.68
C TYR A 213 7.24 8.55 15.74
N TYR A 214 8.37 8.28 16.39
CA TYR A 214 9.01 9.17 17.35
C TYR A 214 10.47 9.36 16.98
N ARG A 215 10.89 10.62 16.80
CA ARG A 215 12.27 10.96 16.46
C ARG A 215 13.09 11.09 17.73
N PHE A 216 14.06 10.20 17.91
CA PHE A 216 15.01 10.29 19.03
C PHE A 216 16.06 11.38 18.77
N SER A 217 16.55 11.97 19.86
CA SER A 217 17.71 12.87 19.80
C SER A 217 18.95 12.14 19.28
N THR A 218 19.85 12.88 18.63
CA THR A 218 21.19 12.41 18.25
C THR A 218 22.12 12.36 19.47
N ASN A 219 21.83 13.14 20.51
CA ASN A 219 22.56 13.12 21.76
C ASN A 219 22.22 11.84 22.55
N GLU A 220 23.25 11.08 22.92
CA GLU A 220 23.09 9.78 23.58
C GLU A 220 22.38 9.89 24.95
N GLU A 221 22.66 10.95 25.72
CA GLU A 221 22.05 11.16 27.03
C GLU A 221 20.55 11.46 26.93
N GLU A 222 20.18 12.38 26.05
CA GLU A 222 18.78 12.73 25.80
C GLU A 222 18.01 11.55 25.20
N ARG A 223 18.61 10.81 24.27
CA ARG A 223 18.04 9.58 23.71
C ARG A 223 17.78 8.54 24.79
N ARG A 224 18.72 8.33 25.73
CA ARG A 224 18.53 7.43 26.87
C ARG A 224 17.40 7.87 27.77
N ALA A 225 17.30 9.17 28.07
CA ALA A 225 16.20 9.72 28.85
C ALA A 225 14.84 9.48 28.16
N GLN A 226 14.74 9.76 26.86
CA GLN A 226 13.54 9.50 26.05
C GLN A 226 13.16 8.01 26.06
N LEU A 227 14.15 7.11 25.92
CA LEU A 227 13.91 5.66 25.99
C LEU A 227 13.45 5.20 27.37
N LEU A 228 13.99 5.79 28.44
CA LEU A 228 13.56 5.50 29.81
C LEU A 228 12.11 5.96 30.05
N GLU A 229 11.75 7.14 29.56
CA GLU A 229 10.38 7.65 29.63
C GLU A 229 9.39 6.73 28.90
N LEU A 230 9.71 6.30 27.68
CA LEU A 230 8.87 5.36 26.93
C LEU A 230 8.76 4.00 27.63
N LYS A 231 9.84 3.52 28.27
CA LYS A 231 9.79 2.29 29.09
C LYS A 231 8.87 2.46 30.29
N ASN A 232 8.90 3.60 30.97
CA ASN A 232 8.02 3.88 32.10
C ASN A 232 6.55 3.90 31.67
N LEU A 233 6.23 4.62 30.59
CA LEU A 233 4.87 4.63 30.02
C LEU A 233 4.41 3.23 29.64
N ARG A 234 5.29 2.43 29.03
CA ARG A 234 4.99 1.03 28.73
C ARG A 234 4.66 0.25 30.00
N ASN A 235 5.48 0.34 31.03
CA ASN A 235 5.25 -0.36 32.30
C ASN A 235 3.91 0.05 32.94
N GLU A 236 3.56 1.33 32.93
CA GLU A 236 2.26 1.82 33.39
C GLU A 236 1.10 1.19 32.59
N THR A 237 1.19 1.16 31.26
CA THR A 237 0.15 0.54 30.43
C THR A 237 0.03 -0.97 30.63
N GLU A 238 1.15 -1.66 30.86
CA GLU A 238 1.16 -3.10 31.16
C GLU A 238 0.50 -3.38 32.51
N GLN A 239 0.77 -2.56 33.53
CA GLN A 239 0.09 -2.63 34.82
C GLN A 239 -1.42 -2.43 34.69
N VAL A 240 -1.85 -1.36 33.99
CA VAL A 240 -3.29 -1.09 33.77
C VAL A 240 -3.95 -2.26 33.02
N ARG A 241 -3.31 -2.81 31.98
CA ARG A 241 -3.83 -3.97 31.25
C ARG A 241 -3.95 -5.21 32.15
N ALA A 242 -2.98 -5.46 33.03
CA ALA A 242 -3.04 -6.57 33.98
C ALA A 242 -4.19 -6.39 34.97
N LEU A 243 -4.37 -5.17 35.51
CA LEU A 243 -5.50 -4.85 36.39
C LEU A 243 -6.84 -5.07 35.70
N HIS A 244 -7.01 -4.58 34.47
CA HIS A 244 -8.23 -4.79 33.68
C HIS A 244 -8.52 -6.26 33.40
N LYS A 245 -7.46 -7.04 33.11
CA LYS A 245 -7.59 -8.48 32.90
C LYS A 245 -8.08 -9.17 34.18
N ASN A 246 -7.48 -8.87 35.32
CA ASN A 246 -7.89 -9.41 36.62
C ASN A 246 -9.35 -9.06 36.95
N ILE A 247 -9.78 -7.82 36.69
CA ILE A 247 -11.17 -7.39 36.90
C ILE A 247 -12.13 -8.17 35.98
N LYS A 248 -11.75 -8.34 34.70
CA LYS A 248 -12.54 -9.09 33.73
C LYS A 248 -12.67 -10.57 34.13
N ASP A 249 -11.59 -11.17 34.60
CA ASP A 249 -11.56 -12.56 35.05
C ASP A 249 -12.43 -12.75 36.30
N LYS A 250 -12.35 -11.85 37.30
CA LYS A 250 -13.26 -11.84 38.46
C LYS A 250 -14.74 -11.70 38.06
N ARG A 251 -15.06 -10.80 37.13
CA ARG A 251 -16.44 -10.62 36.60
C ARG A 251 -16.92 -11.90 35.90
N LYS A 252 -16.04 -12.60 35.19
CA LYS A 252 -16.35 -13.86 34.51
C LYS A 252 -16.60 -14.98 35.52
N GLU A 253 -15.77 -15.13 36.55
CA GLU A 253 -15.94 -16.11 37.63
C GLU A 253 -17.28 -15.93 38.36
N GLN A 254 -17.65 -14.68 38.68
CA GLN A 254 -18.95 -14.38 39.30
C GLN A 254 -20.13 -14.79 38.41
N LEU A 255 -20.05 -14.56 37.09
CA LEU A 255 -21.07 -14.98 36.15
C LEU A 255 -21.13 -16.51 36.00
N GLU A 256 -20.00 -17.19 36.03
CA GLU A 256 -19.91 -18.65 35.98
C GLU A 256 -20.51 -19.28 37.25
N ALA A 257 -20.13 -18.79 38.43
CA ALA A 257 -20.73 -19.20 39.70
C ALA A 257 -22.26 -19.00 39.70
N ARG A 258 -22.76 -17.88 39.15
CA ARG A 258 -24.21 -17.64 39.00
C ARG A 258 -24.87 -18.63 38.04
N LYS A 259 -24.21 -18.98 36.93
CA LYS A 259 -24.70 -19.99 35.97
C LYS A 259 -24.75 -21.38 36.61
N GLU A 260 -23.77 -21.74 37.41
CA GLU A 260 -23.72 -23.01 38.13
C GLU A 260 -24.83 -23.12 39.17
N LEU A 261 -25.05 -22.06 39.97
CA LEU A 261 -26.18 -22.01 40.91
C LEU A 261 -27.53 -22.17 40.20
N LEU A 262 -27.71 -21.52 39.04
CA LEU A 262 -28.92 -21.71 38.21
C LEU A 262 -29.03 -23.13 37.65
N ARG A 263 -27.92 -23.75 37.24
CA ARG A 263 -27.86 -25.14 36.77
C ARG A 263 -28.27 -26.10 37.89
N LEU A 264 -27.74 -25.93 39.11
CA LEU A 264 -28.10 -26.71 40.29
C LEU A 264 -29.58 -26.53 40.65
N LYS A 265 -30.09 -25.29 40.64
CA LYS A 265 -31.52 -25.02 40.90
C LYS A 265 -32.43 -25.67 39.86
N ARG A 266 -32.03 -25.67 38.58
CA ARG A 266 -32.77 -26.33 37.49
C ARG A 266 -32.75 -27.86 37.61
N GLN A 267 -31.61 -28.44 38.00
CA GLN A 267 -31.51 -29.88 38.30
C GLN A 267 -32.41 -30.27 39.47
N LYS A 268 -32.37 -29.53 40.59
CA LYS A 268 -33.27 -29.74 41.74
C LYS A 268 -34.76 -29.59 41.38
N ARG A 269 -35.12 -28.69 40.47
CA ARG A 269 -36.50 -28.55 39.99
C ARG A 269 -36.93 -29.72 39.11
N ASN A 270 -36.04 -30.19 38.22
CA ASN A 270 -36.34 -31.29 37.29
C ASN A 270 -36.31 -32.66 38.00
N HIS A 271 -35.55 -32.78 39.09
CA HIS A 271 -35.48 -33.98 39.91
C HIS A 271 -36.27 -33.73 41.22
N LYS A 272 -37.55 -34.12 41.23
CA LYS A 272 -38.44 -33.99 42.39
C LYS A 272 -38.01 -34.99 43.47
N MET A 273 -36.97 -34.65 44.23
CA MET A 273 -36.50 -35.44 45.38
C MET A 273 -37.02 -34.84 46.69
N PRO A 274 -37.35 -35.69 47.68
CA PRO A 274 -37.97 -35.25 48.93
C PRO A 274 -36.99 -34.40 49.75
N GLU A 275 -37.56 -33.41 50.43
CA GLU A 275 -36.86 -32.57 51.40
C GLU A 275 -36.46 -33.42 52.60
N GLU A 276 -35.18 -33.70 52.79
CA GLU A 276 -34.64 -33.96 54.13
C GLU A 276 -33.23 -33.37 54.26
N THR A 277 -33.07 -32.59 55.33
CA THR A 277 -31.85 -32.02 55.91
C THR A 277 -31.20 -30.81 55.22
N LEU A 278 -31.78 -29.63 55.49
CA LEU A 278 -30.98 -28.43 55.72
C LEU A 278 -30.53 -28.45 57.19
N SER A 279 -29.30 -28.87 57.46
CA SER A 279 -28.59 -28.43 58.68
C SER A 279 -27.09 -28.39 58.43
N ASN A 280 -26.53 -27.20 58.69
CA ASN A 280 -25.12 -26.89 58.89
C ASN A 280 -24.13 -27.18 57.75
N ALA A 281 -24.04 -26.23 56.83
CA ALA A 281 -22.76 -25.83 56.28
C ALA A 281 -22.83 -24.34 55.91
N GLU A 282 -22.49 -23.48 56.86
CA GLU A 282 -22.06 -22.12 56.53
C GLU A 282 -20.93 -22.22 55.51
N PRO A 283 -21.00 -21.51 54.37
CA PRO A 283 -19.90 -21.53 53.42
C PRO A 283 -18.73 -20.77 54.05
N THR A 284 -17.81 -21.49 54.67
CA THR A 284 -16.50 -20.95 55.02
C THR A 284 -15.76 -20.69 53.73
N ILE A 285 -15.87 -19.47 53.20
CA ILE A 285 -15.00 -18.97 52.15
C ILE A 285 -13.61 -18.89 52.78
N ARG A 286 -12.79 -19.94 52.60
CA ARG A 286 -11.35 -19.83 52.82
C ARG A 286 -10.80 -18.90 51.74
N VAL A 287 -10.73 -17.61 52.08
CA VAL A 287 -9.90 -16.65 51.37
C VAL A 287 -8.45 -17.06 51.65
N SER A 288 -7.81 -17.75 50.72
CA SER A 288 -6.36 -17.91 50.73
C SER A 288 -5.74 -16.57 50.34
N THR A 289 -5.56 -15.69 51.32
CA THR A 289 -4.70 -14.51 51.19
C THR A 289 -3.25 -14.97 51.21
N GLN A 290 -2.65 -15.11 50.03
CA GLN A 290 -1.20 -15.02 49.89
C GLN A 290 -0.89 -14.07 48.73
N THR A 291 -0.96 -12.78 49.03
CA THR A 291 -0.11 -11.75 48.44
C THR A 291 0.09 -10.70 49.52
N GLU A 292 1.13 -10.90 50.33
CA GLU A 292 1.66 -9.86 51.22
C GLU A 292 2.06 -8.63 50.40
N ASN A 293 1.76 -7.47 50.99
CA ASN A 293 2.23 -6.13 50.60
C ASN A 293 1.53 -5.45 49.42
N GLN A 294 0.24 -5.14 49.60
CA GLN A 294 -0.36 -3.88 49.14
C GLN A 294 -1.65 -3.66 49.94
N ALA A 295 -1.80 -2.47 50.54
CA ALA A 295 -3.02 -2.12 51.27
C ALA A 295 -4.24 -2.29 50.34
N PRO A 296 -5.29 -3.03 50.74
CA PRO A 296 -6.47 -3.21 49.91
C PRO A 296 -7.20 -1.88 49.81
N ILE A 297 -7.13 -1.26 48.63
CA ILE A 297 -8.00 -0.13 48.30
C ILE A 297 -9.36 -0.76 47.97
N ASP A 298 -10.24 -0.84 48.97
CA ASP A 298 -11.63 -1.27 48.81
C ASP A 298 -12.42 -0.22 48.01
N MET A 299 -12.15 -0.15 46.71
CA MET A 299 -12.94 0.63 45.78
C MET A 299 -14.02 -0.26 45.17
N THR A 300 -15.26 0.20 45.23
CA THR A 300 -16.36 -0.46 44.52
C THR A 300 -16.10 -0.45 43.01
N SER A 301 -16.67 -1.40 42.26
CA SER A 301 -16.41 -1.52 40.81
C SER A 301 -16.68 -0.24 40.01
N HIS A 302 -17.64 0.58 40.46
CA HIS A 302 -17.91 1.89 39.86
C HIS A 302 -16.82 2.94 40.15
N GLN A 303 -16.30 2.99 41.38
CA GLN A 303 -15.23 3.92 41.76
C GLN A 303 -13.92 3.62 41.02
N LEU A 304 -13.66 2.35 40.72
CA LEU A 304 -12.54 1.93 39.88
C LEU A 304 -12.72 2.37 38.42
N ASP A 305 -13.91 2.16 37.85
CA ASP A 305 -14.20 2.57 36.47
C ASP A 305 -14.08 4.11 36.31
N ASP A 306 -14.48 4.90 37.32
CA ASP A 306 -14.31 6.36 37.33
C ASP A 306 -12.85 6.79 37.49
N ALA A 307 -12.08 6.13 38.35
CA ALA A 307 -10.64 6.38 38.50
C ALA A 307 -9.87 6.07 37.20
N ILE A 308 -10.24 5.00 36.50
CA ILE A 308 -9.66 4.64 35.20
C ILE A 308 -10.04 5.67 34.13
N ASN A 309 -11.30 6.11 34.08
CA ASN A 309 -11.74 7.11 33.10
C ASN A 309 -11.06 8.47 33.31
N SER A 310 -10.88 8.88 34.57
CA SER A 310 -10.12 10.10 34.89
C SER A 310 -8.63 9.99 34.56
N PHE A 311 -8.01 8.83 34.79
CA PHE A 311 -6.63 8.57 34.40
C PHE A 311 -6.44 8.60 32.88
N LEU A 312 -7.34 7.95 32.12
CA LEU A 312 -7.32 7.98 30.65
C LEU A 312 -7.54 9.40 30.10
N ALA A 313 -8.38 10.21 30.75
CA ALA A 313 -8.55 11.61 30.40
C ALA A 313 -7.27 12.42 30.62
N ASN A 314 -6.55 12.18 31.73
CA ASN A 314 -5.30 12.85 32.05
C ASN A 314 -4.16 12.43 31.10
N MET A 315 -4.11 11.15 30.71
CA MET A 315 -3.16 10.65 29.71
C MET A 315 -3.41 11.28 28.33
N ARG A 316 -4.68 11.44 27.91
CA ARG A 316 -5.03 12.15 26.66
C ARG A 316 -4.57 13.61 26.66
N GLN A 317 -4.60 14.28 27.82
CA GLN A 317 -4.10 15.65 27.92
C GLN A 317 -2.57 15.76 27.86
N ARG A 318 -1.84 14.73 28.31
CA ARG A 318 -0.37 14.69 28.22
C ARG A 318 0.15 14.36 26.83
N ILE A 319 -0.55 13.50 26.08
CA ILE A 319 -0.16 13.09 24.72
C ILE A 319 -0.58 14.13 23.67
N GLY A 320 -1.53 15.01 23.99
CA GLY A 320 -2.07 16.03 23.09
C GLY A 320 -1.31 17.36 23.03
N LYS A 321 -0.03 17.42 23.42
CA LYS A 321 0.82 18.62 23.29
C LYS A 321 2.05 18.35 22.44
#